data_AF-A0ABD0N088-F1
#
_entry.id   AF-A0ABD0N088-F1
#
_cell.length_a   1.000
_cell.length_b   1.000
_cell.length_c   1.000
_cell.angle_alpha   90.00
_cell.angle_beta   90.00
_cell.angle_gamma   90.00
#
_symmetry.space_group_name_H-M   'P 1'
#
loop_
_entity.id
_entity.type
_entity.pdbx_description
1 polymer ?
#
loop_
_entity_poly.entity_id
_entity_poly.type
_entity_poly.pdbx_seq_one_letter_code
_entity_poly.pdbx_strand_id
1 'polypeptide(L)'
;KNDICEDFQSGFRPYHSTETALIGVTNDLLLSSNHGCISLLVLLDLSAAFDTVDHNILLNRLENYVGVSGSALAWFKWYLSDRHQFVAVNEEVSYRSQVQYGVPQGSVLGPLLFTLYMLPLGDIIRKCGVSFHCYADDTQLYISSWPSETYQFEKTNGLCS
;
A
#
# COMPACT_ATOMS: atom_id res chain seq x y z
N LYS A 1 -12.66 18.33 -7.60
CA LYS A 1 -12.77 17.09 -6.80
C LYS A 1 -11.54 16.31 -7.19
N ASN A 2 -10.51 16.30 -6.35
CA ASN A 2 -9.20 15.77 -6.74
C ASN A 2 -9.21 14.27 -6.40
N ASP A 3 -9.23 13.42 -7.42
CA ASP A 3 -9.18 11.94 -7.32
C ASP A 3 -7.81 11.47 -6.83
N ILE A 4 -7.50 11.76 -5.56
CA ILE A 4 -6.20 11.44 -4.93
C ILE A 4 -6.24 10.02 -4.32
N CYS A 5 -7.32 9.26 -4.55
CA CYS A 5 -7.56 8.01 -3.86
C CYS A 5 -7.71 6.85 -4.85
N GLU A 6 -6.84 5.86 -4.72
CA GLU A 6 -6.86 4.59 -5.47
C GLU A 6 -8.20 3.83 -5.31
N ASP A 7 -8.99 3.64 -6.36
CA ASP A 7 -10.36 3.08 -6.27
C ASP A 7 -10.43 1.73 -5.53
N PHE A 8 -9.36 0.92 -5.58
CA PHE A 8 -9.27 -0.39 -4.94
C PHE A 8 -8.54 -0.42 -3.59
N GLN A 9 -8.30 0.75 -2.97
CA GLN A 9 -7.82 0.84 -1.58
C GLN A 9 -9.00 1.03 -0.63
N SER A 10 -9.31 -0.01 0.15
CA SER A 10 -10.41 0.02 1.13
C SER A 10 -9.95 0.38 2.55
N GLY A 11 -8.65 0.36 2.83
CA GLY A 11 -8.11 0.74 4.13
C GLY A 11 -8.18 2.25 4.37
N PHE A 12 -8.48 2.64 5.61
CA PHE A 12 -8.53 4.05 6.07
C PHE A 12 -9.48 4.96 5.26
N ARG A 13 -10.51 4.38 4.63
CA ARG A 13 -11.55 5.14 3.91
C ARG A 13 -12.89 5.16 4.64
N PRO A 14 -13.60 6.29 4.62
CA PRO A 14 -15.00 6.31 5.04
C PRO A 14 -15.81 5.36 4.16
N TYR A 15 -16.69 4.56 4.77
CA TYR A 15 -17.61 3.62 4.11
C TYR A 15 -16.97 2.36 3.46
N HIS A 16 -15.70 2.06 3.75
CA HIS A 16 -15.06 0.80 3.38
C HIS A 16 -14.65 0.03 4.65
N SER A 17 -14.79 -1.30 4.62
CA SER A 17 -14.35 -2.19 5.70
C SER A 17 -13.56 -3.39 5.16
N THR A 18 -12.92 -4.12 6.07
CA THR A 18 -12.24 -5.40 5.77
C THR A 18 -13.21 -6.41 5.14
N GLU A 19 -14.46 -6.44 5.60
CA GLU A 19 -15.48 -7.35 5.07
C GLU A 19 -15.84 -7.03 3.62
N THR A 20 -16.00 -5.76 3.26
CA THR A 20 -16.27 -5.38 1.86
C THR A 20 -15.13 -5.75 0.91
N ALA A 21 -13.87 -5.60 1.36
CA ALA A 21 -12.69 -6.00 0.61
C ALA A 21 -12.67 -7.51 0.34
N LEU A 22 -12.89 -8.30 1.38
CA LEU A 22 -12.88 -9.77 1.31
C LEU A 22 -14.05 -10.31 0.46
N ILE A 23 -15.24 -9.73 0.62
CA ILE A 23 -16.42 -10.13 -0.15
C ILE A 23 -16.22 -9.85 -1.64
N GLY A 24 -15.63 -8.70 -2.00
CA GLY A 24 -15.34 -8.35 -3.38
C GLY A 24 -14.42 -9.38 -4.05
N VAL A 25 -13.26 -9.64 -3.45
CA VAL A 25 -12.30 -10.63 -3.99
C VAL A 25 -12.89 -12.03 -4.05
N THR A 26 -13.62 -12.45 -3.01
CA THR A 26 -14.25 -13.78 -2.98
C THR A 26 -15.31 -13.93 -4.08
N ASN A 27 -16.13 -12.90 -4.29
CA ASN A 27 -17.15 -12.91 -5.33
C ASN A 27 -16.51 -13.01 -6.73
N ASP A 28 -15.46 -12.27 -7.02
CA ASP A 28 -14.76 -12.33 -8.30
C ASP A 28 -14.17 -13.72 -8.57
N LEU A 29 -13.56 -14.34 -7.55
CA LEU A 29 -13.04 -15.71 -7.63
C LEU A 29 -14.16 -16.74 -7.85
N LEU A 30 -15.31 -16.59 -7.18
CA LEU A 30 -16.45 -17.48 -7.36
C LEU A 30 -17.08 -17.34 -8.74
N LEU A 31 -17.22 -16.11 -9.26
CA LEU A 31 -17.74 -15.87 -10.61
C LEU A 31 -16.82 -16.47 -11.69
N SER A 32 -15.51 -16.30 -11.54
CA SER A 32 -14.54 -16.89 -12.47
C SER A 32 -14.57 -18.42 -12.46
N SER A 33 -14.69 -19.03 -11.27
CA SER A 33 -14.84 -20.47 -11.10
C SER A 33 -16.14 -21.01 -11.72
N ASN A 34 -17.26 -20.30 -11.54
CA ASN A 34 -18.53 -20.64 -12.18
C ASN A 34 -18.45 -20.61 -13.71
N HIS A 35 -17.57 -19.78 -14.28
CA HIS A 35 -17.29 -19.75 -15.70
C HIS A 35 -16.28 -20.81 -16.16
N GLY A 36 -15.76 -21.66 -15.27
CA GLY A 36 -14.78 -22.69 -15.61
C GLY A 36 -13.34 -22.16 -15.76
N CYS A 37 -13.06 -20.95 -15.28
CA CYS A 37 -11.72 -20.38 -15.24
C CYS A 37 -10.95 -20.87 -14.01
N ILE A 38 -9.63 -20.93 -14.13
CA ILE A 38 -8.70 -21.12 -13.01
C ILE A 38 -8.22 -19.73 -12.55
N SER A 39 -8.25 -19.52 -11.24
CA SER A 39 -7.84 -18.25 -10.64
C SER A 39 -6.65 -18.44 -9.71
N LEU A 40 -5.70 -17.50 -9.79
CA LEU A 40 -4.57 -17.39 -8.89
C LEU A 40 -4.77 -16.15 -8.02
N LEU A 41 -4.68 -16.33 -6.70
CA LEU A 41 -4.68 -15.25 -5.71
C LEU A 41 -3.30 -15.22 -5.04
N VAL A 42 -2.65 -14.05 -5.09
CA VAL A 42 -1.38 -13.78 -4.42
C VAL A 42 -1.64 -12.75 -3.33
N LEU A 43 -1.29 -13.10 -2.10
CA LEU A 43 -1.41 -12.23 -0.93
C LEU A 43 -0.02 -11.68 -0.59
N LEU A 44 0.11 -10.36 -0.60
CA LEU A 44 1.34 -9.64 -0.25
C LEU A 44 1.14 -8.95 1.09
N ASP A 45 2.05 -9.26 2.02
CA ASP A 45 2.15 -8.64 3.34
C ASP A 45 3.48 -7.86 3.41
N LEU A 46 3.38 -6.56 3.72
CA LEU A 46 4.53 -5.68 3.82
C LEU A 46 5.04 -5.66 5.26
N SER A 47 6.20 -6.30 5.49
CA SER A 47 6.81 -6.31 6.81
C SER A 47 7.13 -4.91 7.31
N ALA A 48 6.60 -4.56 8.49
CA ALA A 48 6.79 -3.27 9.15
C ALA A 48 6.53 -2.07 8.22
N ALA A 49 5.42 -2.13 7.47
CA ALA A 49 5.11 -1.20 6.39
C ALA A 49 5.18 0.28 6.80
N PHE A 50 4.70 0.61 8.01
CA PHE A 50 4.75 1.97 8.55
C PHE A 50 6.15 2.41 8.97
N ASP A 51 7.03 1.48 9.34
CA ASP A 51 8.38 1.76 9.84
C ASP A 51 9.43 1.79 8.73
N THR A 52 9.07 1.32 7.53
CA THR A 52 9.95 1.22 6.35
C THR A 52 9.75 2.34 5.34
N VAL A 53 8.87 3.31 5.61
CA VAL A 53 8.60 4.44 4.72
C VAL A 53 9.82 5.36 4.64
N ASP A 54 10.46 5.45 3.47
CA ASP A 54 11.53 6.41 3.23
C ASP A 54 10.98 7.84 3.12
N HIS A 55 11.54 8.76 3.91
CA HIS A 55 11.07 10.14 3.99
C HIS A 55 11.29 10.93 2.70
N ASN A 56 12.39 10.68 1.98
CA ASN A 56 12.70 11.38 0.74
C ASN A 56 11.76 10.92 -0.38
N ILE A 57 11.50 9.62 -0.48
CA ILE A 57 10.55 9.07 -1.44
C ILE A 57 9.14 9.58 -1.13
N LEU A 58 8.72 9.58 0.15
CA LEU A 58 7.42 10.11 0.56
C LEU A 58 7.28 11.59 0.18
N LEU A 59 8.26 12.43 0.52
CA LEU A 59 8.23 13.86 0.18
C LEU A 59 8.23 14.09 -1.33
N ASN A 60 9.01 13.31 -2.09
CA ASN A 60 9.03 13.38 -3.54
C ASN A 60 7.66 13.00 -4.15
N ARG A 61 7.00 11.96 -3.61
CA ARG A 61 5.65 11.55 -4.03
C ARG A 61 4.62 12.62 -3.68
N LEU A 62 4.68 13.21 -2.49
CA LEU A 62 3.80 14.30 -2.10
C LEU A 62 3.92 15.48 -3.08
N GLU A 63 5.14 15.86 -3.46
CA GLU A 63 5.39 16.97 -4.37
C GLU A 63 4.99 16.66 -5.81
N ASN A 64 5.51 15.57 -6.38
CA ASN A 64 5.45 15.31 -7.82
C ASN A 64 4.27 14.46 -8.26
N TYR A 65 3.76 13.59 -7.38
CA TYR A 65 2.64 12.69 -7.69
C TYR A 65 1.31 13.25 -7.19
N VAL A 66 1.29 13.75 -5.94
CA VAL A 66 0.07 14.31 -5.32
C VAL A 66 -0.09 15.81 -5.63
N GLY A 67 1.01 16.52 -5.88
CA GLY A 67 0.99 17.97 -6.17
C GLY A 67 1.01 18.88 -4.94
N VAL A 68 1.43 18.37 -3.78
CA VAL A 68 1.58 19.16 -2.54
C VAL A 68 2.80 20.05 -2.65
N SER A 69 2.63 21.36 -2.49
CA SER A 69 3.71 22.34 -2.64
C SER A 69 3.66 23.44 -1.58
N GLY A 70 4.69 24.28 -1.55
CA GLY A 70 4.76 25.46 -0.67
C GLY A 70 4.81 25.12 0.82
N SER A 71 4.02 25.84 1.61
CA SER A 71 4.01 25.72 3.08
C SER A 71 3.57 24.34 3.57
N ALA A 72 2.67 23.66 2.86
CA ALA A 72 2.23 22.32 3.21
C ALA A 72 3.36 21.29 3.07
N LEU A 73 4.12 21.34 1.97
CA LEU A 73 5.27 20.45 1.75
C LEU A 73 6.38 20.74 2.78
N ALA A 74 6.65 22.02 3.06
CA ALA A 74 7.61 22.42 4.09
C ALA A 74 7.19 21.91 5.48
N TRP A 75 5.90 21.94 5.79
CA TRP A 75 5.36 21.40 7.03
C TRP A 75 5.55 19.87 7.13
N PHE A 76 5.27 19.12 6.06
CA PHE A 76 5.53 17.67 6.05
C PHE A 76 7.02 17.34 6.19
N LYS A 77 7.89 18.11 5.53
CA LYS A 77 9.34 17.95 5.69
C LYS A 77 9.76 18.16 7.15
N TRP A 78 9.23 19.20 7.80
CA TRP A 78 9.49 19.45 9.21
C TRP A 78 8.93 18.34 10.11
N TYR A 79 7.70 17.88 9.85
CA TYR A 79 7.02 16.82 10.59
C TYR A 79 7.81 15.50 10.61
N LEU A 80 8.52 15.18 9.53
CA LEU A 80 9.33 13.96 9.39
C LEU A 80 10.79 14.15 9.83
N SER A 81 11.29 15.39 9.94
CA SER A 81 12.69 15.68 10.25
C SER A 81 13.01 15.59 11.75
N ASP A 82 14.28 15.34 12.06
CA ASP A 82 14.86 15.38 13.42
C ASP A 82 14.15 14.51 14.47
N ARG A 83 13.49 13.44 14.00
CA ARG A 83 12.76 12.52 14.86
C ARG A 83 13.71 11.57 15.55
N HIS A 84 13.45 11.31 16.83
CA HIS A 84 14.23 10.39 17.66
C HIS A 84 13.31 9.40 18.37
N GLN A 85 13.79 8.18 18.56
CA GLN A 85 13.12 7.12 19.30
C GLN A 85 14.05 6.54 20.37
N PHE A 86 13.46 5.98 21.41
CA PHE A 86 14.16 5.24 22.46
C PHE A 86 13.21 4.18 23.02
N VAL A 87 13.77 3.18 23.70
CA VAL A 87 13.01 2.12 24.36
C VAL A 87 13.09 2.34 25.87
N ALA A 88 11.95 2.23 26.55
CA ALA A 88 11.86 2.28 28.01
C ALA A 88 11.31 0.93 28.51
N VAL A 89 12.01 0.30 29.44
CA VAL A 89 11.56 -0.94 30.10
C VAL A 89 11.75 -0.77 31.60
N ASN A 90 10.65 -0.77 32.36
CA ASN A 90 10.62 -0.42 33.78
C ASN A 90 11.20 0.99 34.02
N GLU A 91 12.24 1.11 34.84
CA GLU A 91 12.92 2.37 35.17
C GLU A 91 14.14 2.65 34.27
N GLU A 92 14.45 1.73 33.34
CA GLU A 92 15.60 1.85 32.44
C GLU A 92 15.18 2.40 31.07
N VAL A 93 16.02 3.27 30.50
CA VAL A 93 15.83 3.91 29.20
C VAL A 93 17.05 3.75 28.31
N SER A 94 16.82 3.41 27.04
CA SER A 94 17.89 3.31 26.05
C SER A 94 18.41 4.68 25.63
N TYR A 95 19.55 4.69 24.93
CA TYR A 95 19.98 5.86 24.18
C TYR A 95 18.93 6.25 23.12
N ARG A 96 18.87 7.54 22.78
CA ARG A 96 18.05 8.04 21.69
C ARG A 96 18.71 7.70 20.36
N SER A 97 17.93 7.14 19.45
CA SER A 97 18.32 6.86 18.07
C SER A 97 17.48 7.69 17.12
N GLN A 98 18.10 8.20 16.05
CA GLN A 98 17.40 8.98 15.04
C GLN A 98 16.52 8.09 14.17
N VAL A 99 15.32 8.55 13.85
CA VAL A 99 14.34 7.87 12.99
C VAL A 99 14.56 8.32 11.56
N GLN A 100 15.21 7.47 10.76
CA GLN A 100 15.47 7.74 9.33
C GLN A 100 14.36 7.22 8.40
N TYR A 101 13.59 6.25 8.88
CA TYR A 101 12.51 5.59 8.14
C TYR A 101 11.25 5.55 8.99
N GLY A 102 10.14 5.50 8.30
CA GLY A 102 8.83 5.30 8.88
C GLY A 102 8.09 6.57 9.23
N VAL A 103 6.78 6.42 9.37
CA VAL A 103 5.86 7.48 9.80
C VAL A 103 5.46 7.27 11.26
N PRO A 104 5.06 8.33 11.99
CA PRO A 104 4.70 8.18 13.40
C PRO A 104 3.45 7.30 13.56
N GLN A 105 3.63 6.09 14.12
CA GLN A 105 2.53 5.22 14.50
C GLN A 105 1.69 5.86 15.63
N GLY A 106 0.36 5.69 15.58
CA GLY A 106 -0.56 6.34 16.53
C GLY A 106 -0.87 7.81 16.22
N SER A 107 -0.30 8.37 15.14
CA SER A 107 -0.72 9.68 14.63
C SER A 107 -1.89 9.55 13.64
N VAL A 108 -2.72 10.58 13.56
CA VAL A 108 -3.81 10.66 12.56
C VAL A 108 -3.25 10.70 11.14
N LEU A 109 -2.05 11.23 10.95
CA LEU A 109 -1.43 11.40 9.63
C LEU A 109 -0.62 10.19 9.15
N GLY A 110 -0.17 9.32 10.05
CA GLY A 110 0.61 8.12 9.68
C GLY A 110 -0.08 7.26 8.62
N PRO A 111 -1.33 6.82 8.85
CA PRO A 111 -2.13 6.08 7.87
C PRO A 111 -2.32 6.81 6.53
N LEU A 112 -2.55 8.13 6.58
CA LEU A 112 -2.72 8.93 5.37
C LEU A 112 -1.42 8.99 4.56
N LEU A 113 -0.30 9.27 5.22
CA LEU A 113 1.01 9.35 4.57
C LEU A 113 1.43 8.00 3.97
N PHE A 114 1.13 6.90 4.66
CA PHE A 114 1.35 5.56 4.13
C PHE A 114 0.49 5.29 2.88
N THR A 115 -0.78 5.67 2.91
CA THR A 115 -1.67 5.53 1.74
C THR A 115 -1.14 6.32 0.53
N LEU A 116 -0.70 7.57 0.75
CA LEU A 116 -0.12 8.42 -0.30
C LEU A 116 1.21 7.86 -0.82
N TYR A 117 2.01 7.26 0.07
CA TYR A 117 3.20 6.52 -0.33
C TYR A 117 2.83 5.39 -1.29
N MET A 118 1.80 4.60 -1.00
CA MET A 118 1.45 3.43 -1.79
C MET A 118 0.75 3.71 -3.14
N LEU A 119 0.31 4.95 -3.41
CA LEU A 119 -0.45 5.29 -4.62
C LEU A 119 0.15 4.78 -5.95
N PRO A 120 1.47 4.91 -6.22
CA PRO A 120 2.03 4.45 -7.50
C PRO A 120 1.94 2.93 -7.71
N LEU A 121 1.76 2.14 -6.63
CA LEU A 121 1.65 0.69 -6.73
C LEU A 121 0.42 0.27 -7.56
N GLY A 122 -0.72 0.95 -7.36
CA GLY A 122 -1.94 0.63 -8.12
C GLY A 122 -1.78 0.87 -9.62
N ASP A 123 -1.08 1.92 -10.01
CA ASP A 123 -0.74 2.21 -11.41
C ASP A 123 0.19 1.15 -12.03
N ILE A 124 1.16 0.66 -11.26
CA ILE A 124 2.06 -0.40 -11.70
C ILE A 124 1.28 -1.70 -11.90
N ILE A 125 0.44 -2.08 -10.93
CA ILE A 125 -0.34 -3.31 -11.00
C ILE A 125 -1.31 -3.29 -12.20
N ARG A 126 -2.00 -2.16 -12.43
CA ARG A 126 -2.85 -1.98 -13.62
C ARG A 126 -2.09 -2.14 -14.92
N LYS A 127 -0.87 -1.59 -15.02
CA LYS A 127 -0.02 -1.73 -16.21
C LYS A 127 0.39 -3.17 -16.47
N CYS A 128 0.49 -4.00 -15.43
CA CYS A 128 0.75 -5.43 -15.55
C CYS A 128 -0.48 -6.26 -15.98
N GLY A 129 -1.68 -5.65 -16.07
CA GLY A 129 -2.91 -6.36 -16.43
C GLY A 129 -3.42 -7.30 -15.35
N VAL A 130 -3.05 -7.04 -14.09
CA VAL A 130 -3.44 -7.86 -12.93
C VAL A 130 -4.50 -7.10 -12.13
N SER A 131 -5.54 -7.81 -11.68
CA SER A 131 -6.54 -7.24 -10.78
C SER A 131 -5.98 -7.20 -9.37
N PHE A 132 -6.35 -6.17 -8.59
CA PHE A 132 -5.88 -6.06 -7.22
C PHE A 132 -6.88 -5.40 -6.30
N HIS A 133 -6.68 -5.66 -5.01
CA HIS A 133 -7.39 -5.01 -3.94
C HIS A 133 -6.42 -4.76 -2.78
N CYS A 134 -6.37 -3.53 -2.29
CA CYS A 134 -5.53 -3.14 -1.16
C CYS A 134 -6.39 -2.85 0.08
N TYR A 135 -5.88 -3.20 1.25
CA TYR A 135 -6.40 -2.75 2.54
C TYR A 135 -5.22 -2.34 3.41
N ALA A 136 -5.01 -1.02 3.59
CA ALA A 136 -3.83 -0.50 4.26
C ALA A 136 -2.55 -1.04 3.60
N ASP A 137 -1.76 -1.83 4.32
CA ASP A 137 -0.54 -2.52 3.90
C ASP A 137 -0.78 -3.88 3.24
N ASP A 138 -1.93 -4.52 3.47
CA ASP A 138 -2.30 -5.77 2.80
C ASP A 138 -2.63 -5.52 1.33
N THR A 139 -1.95 -6.23 0.43
CA THR A 139 -2.21 -6.16 -1.02
C THR A 139 -2.55 -7.54 -1.58
N GLN A 140 -3.72 -7.65 -2.19
CA GLN A 140 -4.22 -8.87 -2.82
C GLN A 140 -4.16 -8.70 -4.33
N LEU A 141 -3.45 -9.58 -5.02
CA LEU A 141 -3.36 -9.61 -6.48
C LEU A 141 -4.06 -10.86 -6.99
N TYR A 142 -4.87 -10.75 -8.03
CA TYR A 142 -5.53 -11.90 -8.61
C TYR A 142 -5.67 -11.83 -10.13
N ILE A 143 -5.61 -13.00 -10.73
CA ILE A 143 -5.78 -13.21 -12.17
C ILE A 143 -6.61 -14.48 -12.39
N SER A 144 -7.51 -14.43 -13.36
CA SER A 144 -8.33 -15.56 -13.79
C SER A 144 -8.06 -15.84 -15.26
N SER A 145 -7.92 -17.11 -15.63
CA SER A 145 -7.75 -17.51 -17.04
C SER A 145 -8.40 -18.87 -17.31
N TRP A 146 -8.65 -19.16 -18.59
CA TRP A 146 -9.14 -20.47 -18.98
C TRP A 146 -8.03 -21.53 -18.86
N PRO A 147 -8.35 -22.77 -18.47
CA PRO A 147 -7.36 -23.87 -18.37
C PRO A 147 -6.58 -24.10 -19.68
N SER A 148 -7.18 -23.78 -20.83
CA SER A 148 -6.57 -23.88 -22.16
C SER A 148 -5.60 -22.74 -22.49
N GLU A 149 -5.57 -21.66 -21.71
CA GLU A 149 -4.78 -20.43 -21.94
C GLU A 149 -3.67 -20.20 -20.90
N THR A 150 -3.35 -21.23 -20.11
CA THR A 150 -2.38 -21.21 -18.99
C THR A 150 -0.97 -20.69 -19.37
N TYR A 151 -0.65 -20.55 -20.66
CA TYR A 151 0.60 -19.92 -21.14
C TYR A 151 0.75 -18.43 -20.78
N GLN A 152 -0.29 -17.74 -20.32
CA GLN A 152 -0.17 -16.33 -19.90
C GLN A 152 0.49 -16.15 -18.52
N PHE A 153 0.54 -17.19 -17.68
CA PHE A 153 1.17 -17.12 -16.35
C PHE A 153 2.72 -17.11 -16.39
N GLU A 154 3.34 -17.49 -17.51
CA GLU A 154 4.79 -17.44 -17.66
C GLU A 154 5.32 -16.01 -17.86
N LYS A 155 4.51 -15.09 -18.43
CA LYS A 155 4.93 -13.69 -18.64
C LYS A 155 5.06 -12.90 -17.34
N THR A 156 4.34 -13.29 -16.28
CA THR A 156 4.45 -12.66 -14.96
C THR A 156 5.68 -13.11 -14.17
N ASN A 157 6.26 -14.28 -14.47
CA ASN A 157 7.48 -14.75 -13.80
C ASN A 157 8.76 -14.00 -14.22
N GLY A 158 8.74 -13.27 -15.34
CA GLY A 158 9.85 -12.41 -15.77
C GLY A 158 9.98 -11.09 -14.99
N LEU A 159 9.08 -10.81 -14.04
CA LEU A 159 9.07 -9.59 -13.22
C LEU A 159 9.80 -9.74 -11.86
N CYS A 160 10.15 -10.98 -11.46
CA CYS A 160 10.83 -11.28 -10.18
C CYS A 160 12.33 -11.60 -10.32
N SER A 161 12.96 -11.23 -11.45
CA SER A 161 14.40 -11.40 -11.70
C SER A 161 15.08 -10.07 -11.96
#